data_AF-A0A285N2N8-F1
#
_entry.id   AF-A0A285N2N8-F1
#
_cell.length_a   1.000
_cell.length_b   1.000
_cell.length_c   1.000
_cell.angle_alpha   90.00
_cell.angle_beta   90.00
_cell.angle_gamma   90.00
#
_symmetry.space_group_name_H-M   'P 1'
#
loop_
_entity.id
_entity.type
_entity.pdbx_description
1 polymer ?
#
loop_
_entity_poly.entity_id
_entity_poly.type
_entity_poly.pdbx_seq_one_letter_code
_entity_poly.pdbx_strand_id
1 'polypeptide(L)'
;MILPLRPAPSKRRWVAVGVLAALAGVVVVAARRARNVPPARSRLLESERAHVRADRRFDPDDVADLPDPVRRYFEAAIEPGCPVVRTARIEQRGEFRLGDASSPWKRLSAVQHVTTDPPGFVWDATVRLAPLVPVRVVDAYVDGRGSLRARIGSLLTVAEPEPSPELDAGELQRYLAEAVWYPTALLPADGVSWEALDDRSARATLTHRETTVSLTFHFGDDDLVERVVAEDRPRAVDDGFEPTRWIGQFREYESRNGLCVPTEAEVAWTLPDGELPYWRAQITAVEHSPLADAPQ
;
A
#
# COMPACT_ATOMS: atom_id res chain seq x y z
N MET A 1 15.27 -51.00 57.12
CA MET A 1 15.28 -49.57 56.76
C MET A 1 16.10 -49.43 55.49
N ILE A 2 15.45 -49.39 54.32
CA ILE A 2 16.14 -49.25 53.02
C ILE A 2 15.48 -48.07 52.30
N LEU A 3 16.28 -47.02 52.09
CA LEU A 3 15.92 -45.80 51.35
C LEU A 3 15.99 -46.09 49.83
N PRO A 4 15.00 -45.70 49.01
CA PRO A 4 15.14 -45.86 47.57
C PRO A 4 16.03 -44.75 46.97
N LEU A 5 16.93 -45.17 46.09
CA LEU A 5 17.83 -44.35 45.27
C LEU A 5 17.04 -43.39 44.36
N ARG A 6 17.47 -42.12 44.31
CA ARG A 6 16.99 -41.14 43.34
C ARG A 6 17.43 -41.54 41.92
N PRO A 7 16.53 -41.55 40.91
CA PRO A 7 16.91 -41.86 39.55
C PRO A 7 17.76 -40.74 38.94
N ALA A 8 18.83 -41.11 38.24
CA ALA A 8 19.67 -40.18 37.48
C ALA A 8 18.85 -39.45 36.39
N PRO A 9 19.12 -38.16 36.13
CA PRO A 9 18.40 -37.41 35.12
C PRO A 9 18.64 -38.02 33.73
N SER A 10 17.55 -38.32 33.02
CA SER A 10 17.59 -38.98 31.72
C SER A 10 18.30 -38.13 30.65
N LYS A 11 19.06 -38.78 29.77
CA LYS A 11 19.76 -38.16 28.61
C LYS A 11 18.83 -37.30 27.73
N ARG A 12 17.52 -37.57 27.75
CA ARG A 12 16.47 -36.78 27.07
C ARG A 12 16.34 -35.34 27.61
N ARG A 13 16.63 -35.10 28.89
CA ARG A 13 16.58 -33.75 29.48
C ARG A 13 17.68 -32.83 28.95
N TRP A 14 18.88 -33.36 28.71
CA TRP A 14 20.01 -32.58 28.17
C TRP A 14 19.86 -32.26 26.68
N VAL A 15 19.25 -33.16 25.90
CA VAL A 15 18.90 -32.90 24.49
C VAL A 15 17.83 -31.81 24.38
N ALA A 16 16.80 -31.83 25.24
CA ALA A 16 15.75 -30.80 25.26
C ALA A 16 16.29 -29.40 25.62
N VAL A 17 17.23 -29.32 26.58
CA VAL A 17 17.89 -28.06 26.95
C VAL A 17 18.78 -27.53 25.81
N GLY A 18 19.49 -28.41 25.09
CA GLY A 18 20.29 -28.02 23.92
C GLY A 18 19.44 -27.49 22.76
N VAL A 19 18.27 -28.09 22.50
CA VAL A 19 17.32 -27.65 21.47
C VAL A 19 16.68 -26.30 21.85
N LEU A 20 16.32 -26.09 23.11
CA LEU A 20 15.78 -24.82 23.60
C LEU A 20 16.80 -23.68 23.56
N ALA A 21 18.08 -23.94 23.87
CA ALA A 21 19.15 -22.95 23.77
C ALA A 21 19.47 -22.58 22.30
N ALA A 22 19.44 -23.55 21.39
CA ALA A 22 19.59 -23.30 19.95
C ALA A 22 18.40 -22.51 19.38
N LEU A 23 17.16 -22.84 19.77
CA LEU A 23 15.95 -22.07 19.44
C LEU A 23 16.01 -20.64 20.00
N ALA A 24 16.44 -20.46 21.25
CA ALA A 24 16.64 -19.14 21.84
C ALA A 24 17.74 -18.34 21.11
N GLY A 25 18.83 -18.99 20.70
CA GLY A 25 19.90 -18.38 19.90
C GLY A 25 19.41 -17.94 18.51
N VAL A 26 18.63 -18.78 17.82
CA VAL A 26 18.01 -18.45 16.52
C VAL A 26 17.00 -17.32 16.66
N VAL A 27 16.18 -17.32 17.72
CA VAL A 27 15.23 -16.22 18.03
C VAL A 27 15.96 -14.92 18.35
N VAL A 28 17.07 -14.96 19.10
CA VAL A 28 17.88 -13.76 19.40
C VAL A 28 18.58 -13.23 18.14
N VAL A 29 19.08 -14.10 17.26
CA VAL A 29 19.69 -13.71 15.98
C VAL A 29 18.65 -13.18 15.00
N ALA A 30 17.47 -13.80 14.91
CA ALA A 30 16.35 -13.31 14.11
C ALA A 30 15.80 -11.98 14.64
N ALA A 31 15.68 -11.82 15.96
CA ALA A 31 15.28 -10.57 16.61
C ALA A 31 16.36 -9.48 16.52
N ARG A 32 17.64 -9.84 16.37
CA ARG A 32 18.74 -8.90 16.08
C ARG A 32 18.76 -8.52 14.60
N ARG A 33 18.53 -9.46 13.67
CA ARG A 33 18.38 -9.16 12.23
C ARG A 33 17.16 -8.29 11.95
N ALA A 34 16.03 -8.56 12.59
CA ALA A 34 14.83 -7.72 12.51
C ALA A 34 15.02 -6.32 13.13
N ARG A 35 15.99 -6.16 14.05
CA ARG A 35 16.41 -4.85 14.59
C ARG A 35 17.42 -4.10 13.71
N ASN A 36 18.07 -4.79 12.77
CA ASN A 36 19.11 -4.23 11.91
C ASN A 36 18.61 -3.89 10.49
N VAL A 37 17.38 -4.28 10.12
CA VAL A 37 16.73 -3.80 8.90
C VAL A 37 15.95 -2.53 9.25
N PRO A 38 16.26 -1.37 8.67
CA PRO A 38 15.48 -0.16 8.93
C PRO A 38 14.01 -0.44 8.59
N PRO A 39 13.05 -0.01 9.44
CA PRO A 39 11.64 -0.20 9.16
C PRO A 39 11.32 0.32 7.76
N ALA A 40 10.40 -0.33 7.03
CA ALA A 40 10.11 0.01 5.64
C ALA A 40 9.85 1.52 5.44
N ARG A 41 9.21 2.16 6.43
CA ARG A 41 8.99 3.62 6.47
C ARG A 41 10.30 4.42 6.45
N SER A 42 11.30 4.03 7.23
CA SER A 42 12.59 4.73 7.24
C SER A 42 13.26 4.65 5.87
N ARG A 43 13.25 3.46 5.23
CA ARG A 43 13.79 3.29 3.88
C ARG A 43 13.04 4.15 2.85
N LEU A 44 11.72 4.19 2.93
CA LEU A 44 10.87 5.03 2.08
C LEU A 44 11.28 6.51 2.20
N LEU A 45 11.38 7.04 3.42
CA LEU A 45 11.73 8.44 3.64
C LEU A 45 13.21 8.74 3.30
N GLU A 46 14.12 7.79 3.51
CA GLU A 46 15.51 7.90 3.10
C GLU A 46 15.64 7.93 1.57
N SER A 47 14.85 7.13 0.84
CA SER A 47 14.84 7.14 -0.63
C SER A 47 14.35 8.47 -1.19
N GLU A 48 13.31 9.07 -0.59
CA GLU A 48 12.83 10.40 -1.01
C GLU A 48 13.88 11.48 -0.78
N ARG A 49 14.50 11.53 0.40
CA ARG A 49 15.47 12.58 0.74
C ARG A 49 16.72 12.55 -0.13
N ALA A 50 17.08 11.40 -0.67
CA ALA A 50 18.18 11.27 -1.61
C ALA A 50 17.91 12.01 -2.94
N HIS A 51 16.64 12.32 -3.24
CA HIS A 51 16.22 12.98 -4.47
C HIS A 51 15.95 14.46 -4.19
N VAL A 52 16.83 15.34 -4.65
CA VAL A 52 16.65 16.80 -4.53
C VAL A 52 15.91 17.33 -5.76
N ARG A 53 14.70 17.87 -5.56
CA ARG A 53 13.97 18.65 -6.57
C ARG A 53 13.68 20.07 -6.07
N ALA A 54 13.49 20.97 -7.02
CA ALA A 54 13.03 22.32 -6.77
C ALA A 54 11.62 22.30 -6.16
N ASP A 55 11.32 23.31 -5.34
CA ASP A 55 9.96 23.58 -4.87
C ASP A 55 9.11 24.00 -6.08
N ARG A 56 8.38 23.03 -6.64
CA ARG A 56 7.52 23.20 -7.80
C ARG A 56 6.08 23.36 -7.32
N ARG A 57 5.34 24.20 -8.03
CA ARG A 57 3.90 24.39 -7.84
C ARG A 57 3.17 23.95 -9.10
N PHE A 58 1.94 23.52 -8.94
CA PHE A 58 1.05 23.18 -10.05
C PHE A 58 0.70 24.46 -10.82
N ASP A 59 0.93 24.42 -12.12
CA ASP A 59 0.48 25.44 -13.07
C ASP A 59 -0.55 24.80 -14.02
N PRO A 60 -1.71 25.39 -14.29
CA PRO A 60 -2.66 24.87 -15.28
C PRO A 60 -2.04 24.58 -16.66
N ASP A 61 -0.99 25.30 -17.03
CA ASP A 61 -0.25 25.03 -18.27
C ASP A 61 0.44 23.66 -18.27
N ASP A 62 0.68 23.05 -17.10
CA ASP A 62 1.23 21.69 -16.95
C ASP A 62 0.33 20.60 -17.57
N VAL A 63 -0.97 20.91 -17.74
CA VAL A 63 -1.99 19.94 -18.18
C VAL A 63 -2.72 20.40 -19.46
N ALA A 64 -2.32 21.52 -20.05
CA ALA A 64 -2.98 22.09 -21.23
C ALA A 64 -3.02 21.13 -22.42
N ASP A 65 -1.94 20.37 -22.63
CA ASP A 65 -1.80 19.42 -23.74
C ASP A 65 -2.30 18.00 -23.40
N LEU A 66 -2.86 17.78 -22.19
CA LEU A 66 -3.38 16.48 -21.80
C LEU A 66 -4.75 16.19 -22.43
N PRO A 67 -5.11 14.90 -22.57
CA PRO A 67 -6.44 14.54 -23.03
C PRO A 67 -7.53 15.17 -22.17
N ASP A 68 -8.62 15.59 -22.81
CA ASP A 68 -9.70 16.36 -22.18
C ASP A 68 -10.19 15.82 -20.82
N PRO A 69 -10.51 14.52 -20.64
CA PRO A 69 -10.94 14.02 -19.33
C PRO A 69 -9.86 14.16 -18.25
N VAL A 70 -8.59 14.02 -18.62
CA VAL A 70 -7.45 14.12 -17.71
C VAL A 70 -7.19 15.58 -17.32
N ARG A 71 -7.24 16.50 -18.29
CA ARG A 71 -7.09 17.93 -18.03
C ARG A 71 -8.17 18.44 -17.07
N ARG A 72 -9.45 18.12 -17.35
CA ARG A 72 -10.56 18.50 -16.47
C ARG A 72 -10.40 17.96 -15.05
N TYR A 73 -9.93 16.71 -14.92
CA TYR A 73 -9.62 16.14 -13.62
C TYR A 73 -8.58 16.95 -12.86
N PHE A 74 -7.45 17.31 -13.47
CA PHE A 74 -6.44 18.10 -12.77
C PHE A 74 -6.94 19.49 -12.39
N GLU A 75 -7.69 20.15 -13.27
CA GLU A 75 -8.31 21.45 -12.98
C GLU A 75 -9.34 21.38 -11.84
N ALA A 76 -10.05 20.25 -11.70
CA ALA A 76 -10.99 20.01 -10.61
C ALA A 76 -10.30 19.56 -9.31
N ALA A 77 -9.22 18.79 -9.41
CA ALA A 77 -8.56 18.13 -8.28
C ALA A 77 -7.44 18.96 -7.64
N ILE A 78 -6.88 19.96 -8.34
CA ILE A 78 -5.70 20.70 -7.88
C ILE A 78 -5.91 22.20 -8.07
N GLU A 79 -5.84 22.96 -6.97
CA GLU A 79 -5.85 24.42 -7.04
C GLU A 79 -4.55 24.96 -7.68
N PRO A 80 -4.64 25.92 -8.61
CA PRO A 80 -3.46 26.57 -9.18
C PRO A 80 -2.52 27.13 -8.12
N GLY A 81 -1.22 26.88 -8.28
CA GLY A 81 -0.19 27.32 -7.34
C GLY A 81 0.00 26.40 -6.12
N CYS A 82 -0.78 25.32 -5.99
CA CYS A 82 -0.56 24.31 -4.96
C CYS A 82 0.85 23.69 -5.09
N PRO A 83 1.63 23.54 -4.00
CA PRO A 83 2.90 22.82 -4.05
C PRO A 83 2.70 21.39 -4.56
N VAL A 84 3.65 20.90 -5.36
CA VAL A 84 3.68 19.50 -5.76
C VAL A 84 3.95 18.63 -4.53
N VAL A 85 3.08 17.64 -4.30
CA VAL A 85 3.20 16.71 -3.17
C VAL A 85 4.45 15.86 -3.33
N ARG A 86 5.30 15.83 -2.30
CA ARG A 86 6.46 14.93 -2.25
C ARG A 86 6.22 13.73 -1.35
N THR A 87 5.55 13.99 -0.22
CA THR A 87 5.12 12.94 0.70
C THR A 87 3.68 13.15 1.11
N ALA A 88 2.99 12.05 1.41
CA ALA A 88 1.66 12.10 2.02
C ALA A 88 1.55 11.13 3.19
N ARG A 89 0.77 11.51 4.19
CA ARG A 89 0.37 10.64 5.30
C ARG A 89 -1.15 10.53 5.34
N ILE A 90 -1.67 9.32 5.20
CA ILE A 90 -3.10 9.05 5.06
C ILE A 90 -3.55 8.18 6.23
N GLU A 91 -4.57 8.61 6.96
CA GLU A 91 -5.20 7.82 8.02
C GLU A 91 -6.52 7.23 7.54
N GLN A 92 -6.72 5.94 7.83
CA GLN A 92 -7.85 5.16 7.35
C GLN A 92 -8.55 4.47 8.51
N ARG A 93 -9.89 4.48 8.49
CA ARG A 93 -10.74 3.63 9.34
C ARG A 93 -11.76 2.93 8.48
N GLY A 94 -11.87 1.62 8.62
CA GLY A 94 -12.69 0.86 7.71
C GLY A 94 -12.82 -0.60 8.09
N GLU A 95 -13.02 -1.41 7.08
CA GLU A 95 -13.24 -2.82 7.20
C GLU A 95 -12.46 -3.59 6.13
N PHE A 96 -12.07 -4.80 6.49
CA PHE A 96 -11.34 -5.73 5.65
C PHE A 96 -12.03 -7.10 5.68
N ARG A 97 -12.14 -7.74 4.53
CA ARG A 97 -12.69 -9.09 4.39
C ARG A 97 -11.60 -10.03 3.91
N LEU A 98 -11.42 -11.13 4.64
CA LEU A 98 -10.48 -12.20 4.32
C LEU A 98 -11.28 -13.43 3.90
N GLY A 99 -10.99 -13.95 2.71
CA GLY A 99 -11.71 -15.08 2.13
C GLY A 99 -12.71 -14.65 1.07
N ASP A 100 -13.88 -15.27 1.07
CA ASP A 100 -14.90 -15.14 0.02
C ASP A 100 -16.00 -14.10 0.36
N ALA A 101 -17.01 -14.02 -0.51
CA ALA A 101 -18.11 -13.07 -0.36
C ALA A 101 -18.97 -13.30 0.89
N SER A 102 -18.99 -14.51 1.44
CA SER A 102 -19.72 -14.87 2.67
C SER A 102 -18.93 -14.55 3.94
N SER A 103 -17.63 -14.27 3.80
CA SER A 103 -16.74 -14.03 4.93
C SER A 103 -17.06 -12.71 5.64
N PRO A 104 -17.01 -12.67 6.99
CA PRO A 104 -17.39 -11.49 7.75
C PRO A 104 -16.35 -10.37 7.62
N TRP A 105 -16.84 -9.13 7.48
CA TRP A 105 -16.02 -7.92 7.58
C TRP A 105 -15.38 -7.77 8.96
N LYS A 106 -14.12 -7.32 8.96
CA LYS A 106 -13.31 -7.11 10.16
C LYS A 106 -12.86 -5.67 10.23
N ARG A 107 -13.03 -5.03 11.39
CA ARG A 107 -12.59 -3.65 11.61
C ARG A 107 -11.09 -3.50 11.34
N LEU A 108 -10.77 -2.46 10.59
CA LEU A 108 -9.44 -2.07 10.16
C LEU A 108 -9.16 -0.62 10.55
N SER A 109 -7.94 -0.34 10.99
CA SER A 109 -7.38 1.01 11.07
C SER A 109 -5.99 0.98 10.45
N ALA A 110 -5.63 1.97 9.64
CA ALA A 110 -4.33 2.02 8.99
C ALA A 110 -3.76 3.43 8.91
N VAL A 111 -2.43 3.49 8.83
CA VAL A 111 -1.69 4.70 8.46
C VAL A 111 -0.82 4.37 7.26
N GLN A 112 -0.96 5.14 6.20
CA GLN A 112 -0.14 5.04 5.01
C GLN A 112 0.81 6.22 4.92
N HIS A 113 2.07 5.95 4.60
CA HIS A 113 3.04 6.96 4.18
C HIS A 113 3.34 6.75 2.71
N VAL A 114 3.44 7.83 1.94
CA VAL A 114 3.66 7.82 0.50
C VAL A 114 4.81 8.75 0.16
N THR A 115 5.59 8.39 -0.87
CA THR A 115 6.53 9.27 -1.58
C THR A 115 6.15 9.31 -3.05
N THR A 116 6.31 10.46 -3.69
CA THR A 116 5.95 10.63 -5.11
C THR A 116 7.15 10.54 -6.05
N ASP A 117 8.34 10.90 -5.57
CA ASP A 117 9.60 10.74 -6.30
C ASP A 117 10.73 10.34 -5.34
N PRO A 118 11.20 9.08 -5.38
CA PRO A 118 10.65 7.99 -6.19
C PRO A 118 9.26 7.56 -5.71
N PRO A 119 8.43 6.95 -6.57
CA PRO A 119 7.12 6.43 -6.20
C PRO A 119 7.27 5.32 -5.15
N GLY A 120 6.54 5.44 -4.06
CA GLY A 120 6.64 4.51 -2.94
C GLY A 120 5.54 4.69 -1.91
N PHE A 121 5.26 3.62 -1.17
CA PHE A 121 4.40 3.70 0.01
C PHE A 121 4.74 2.64 1.06
N VAL A 122 4.31 2.91 2.28
CA VAL A 122 4.25 1.96 3.39
C VAL A 122 2.91 2.11 4.08
N TRP A 123 2.09 1.08 3.97
CA TRP A 123 0.78 0.97 4.59
C TRP A 123 0.87 0.06 5.82
N ASP A 124 0.58 0.61 6.99
CA ASP A 124 0.62 -0.10 8.26
C ASP A 124 -0.78 -0.18 8.87
N ALA A 125 -1.37 -1.36 8.79
CA ALA A 125 -2.74 -1.61 9.19
C ALA A 125 -2.85 -2.56 10.37
N THR A 126 -3.92 -2.39 11.14
CA THR A 126 -4.35 -3.32 12.18
C THR A 126 -5.76 -3.81 11.86
N VAL A 127 -5.90 -5.12 11.62
CA VAL A 127 -7.17 -5.82 11.38
C VAL A 127 -7.54 -6.62 12.62
N ARG A 128 -8.79 -6.50 13.10
CA ARG A 128 -9.27 -7.27 14.26
C ARG A 128 -10.01 -8.54 13.82
N LEU A 129 -9.31 -9.67 13.72
CA LEU A 129 -9.92 -10.95 13.29
C LEU A 129 -10.95 -11.49 14.28
N ALA A 130 -10.67 -11.34 15.58
CA ALA A 130 -11.52 -11.73 16.69
C ALA A 130 -11.41 -10.70 17.83
N PRO A 131 -12.33 -10.69 18.81
CA PRO A 131 -12.14 -9.91 20.04
C PRO A 131 -10.77 -10.24 20.64
N LEU A 132 -9.91 -9.23 20.79
CA LEU A 132 -8.54 -9.31 21.34
C LEU A 132 -7.45 -9.91 20.43
N VAL A 133 -7.72 -10.25 19.17
CA VAL A 133 -6.68 -10.76 18.24
C VAL A 133 -6.43 -9.75 17.12
N PRO A 134 -5.53 -8.76 17.33
CA PRO A 134 -5.10 -7.86 16.28
C PRO A 134 -4.06 -8.53 15.37
N VAL A 135 -4.27 -8.39 14.06
CA VAL A 135 -3.29 -8.72 13.03
C VAL A 135 -2.76 -7.42 12.47
N ARG A 136 -1.45 -7.23 12.56
CA ARG A 136 -0.77 -6.12 11.91
C ARG A 136 -0.40 -6.54 10.49
N VAL A 137 -0.80 -5.76 9.51
CA VAL A 137 -0.45 -5.97 8.10
C VAL A 137 0.37 -4.79 7.66
N VAL A 138 1.60 -5.03 7.25
CA VAL A 138 2.46 -4.03 6.64
C VAL A 138 2.59 -4.38 5.16
N ASP A 139 2.06 -3.52 4.32
CA ASP A 139 2.20 -3.60 2.87
C ASP A 139 3.02 -2.42 2.38
N ALA A 140 3.89 -2.62 1.40
CA ALA A 140 4.82 -1.58 0.99
C ALA A 140 5.35 -1.76 -0.44
N TYR A 141 5.59 -0.63 -1.09
CA TYR A 141 6.40 -0.52 -2.29
C TYR A 141 7.53 0.48 -2.01
N VAL A 142 8.77 0.00 -1.99
CA VAL A 142 9.94 0.84 -1.71
C VAL A 142 11.04 0.45 -2.67
N ASP A 143 11.65 1.44 -3.34
CA ASP A 143 12.75 1.20 -4.25
C ASP A 143 12.41 0.13 -5.33
N GLY A 144 11.22 0.24 -5.92
CA GLY A 144 10.80 -0.68 -6.97
C GLY A 144 10.46 -2.09 -6.49
N ARG A 145 10.40 -2.32 -5.16
CA ARG A 145 10.12 -3.63 -4.58
C ARG A 145 8.84 -3.62 -3.76
N GLY A 146 7.90 -4.48 -4.14
CA GLY A 146 6.70 -4.79 -3.38
C GLY A 146 7.03 -5.72 -2.21
N SER A 147 6.35 -5.55 -1.09
CA SER A 147 6.46 -6.45 0.06
C SER A 147 5.19 -6.41 0.90
N LEU A 148 4.62 -7.58 1.14
CA LEU A 148 3.49 -7.76 2.05
C LEU A 148 3.95 -8.57 3.26
N ARG A 149 3.56 -8.12 4.46
CA ARG A 149 3.85 -8.85 5.70
C ARG A 149 2.69 -8.75 6.68
N ALA A 150 1.99 -9.85 6.89
CA ALA A 150 0.97 -9.98 7.92
C ALA A 150 1.51 -10.69 9.16
N ARG A 151 1.29 -10.13 10.36
CA ARG A 151 1.71 -10.68 11.65
C ARG A 151 0.61 -10.67 12.70
N ILE A 152 0.47 -11.76 13.46
CA ILE A 152 -0.29 -11.79 14.71
C ILE A 152 0.68 -11.46 15.85
N GLY A 153 0.44 -10.36 16.55
CA GLY A 153 1.38 -9.83 17.56
C GLY A 153 2.76 -9.49 16.95
N SER A 154 3.84 -9.67 17.70
CA SER A 154 5.21 -9.37 17.26
C SER A 154 6.00 -10.60 16.77
N LEU A 155 5.43 -11.80 16.84
CA LEU A 155 6.20 -13.06 16.74
C LEU A 155 5.74 -14.00 15.61
N LEU A 156 4.48 -13.95 15.17
CA LEU A 156 3.93 -14.93 14.22
C LEU A 156 3.65 -14.26 12.88
N THR A 157 4.48 -14.53 11.87
CA THR A 157 4.20 -14.16 10.46
C THR A 157 3.13 -15.10 9.90
N VAL A 158 2.05 -14.54 9.37
CA VAL A 158 0.91 -15.27 8.77
C VAL A 158 0.99 -15.28 7.25
N ALA A 159 1.51 -14.20 6.66
CA ALA A 159 1.76 -14.11 5.22
C ALA A 159 3.00 -13.23 5.00
N GLU A 160 3.91 -13.71 4.16
CA GLU A 160 5.11 -13.02 3.70
C GLU A 160 5.49 -13.65 2.36
N PRO A 161 4.80 -13.29 1.26
CA PRO A 161 5.11 -13.83 -0.07
C PRO A 161 6.56 -13.55 -0.45
N GLU A 162 7.13 -14.44 -1.26
CA GLU A 162 8.49 -14.24 -1.77
C GLU A 162 8.53 -13.04 -2.72
N PRO A 163 9.62 -12.24 -2.70
CA PRO A 163 9.80 -11.15 -3.65
C PRO A 163 9.71 -11.65 -5.09
N SER A 164 8.92 -10.98 -5.92
CA SER A 164 8.64 -11.39 -7.29
C SER A 164 8.27 -10.19 -8.18
N PRO A 165 8.51 -10.24 -9.50
CA PRO A 165 8.06 -9.21 -10.43
C PRO A 165 6.55 -8.95 -10.38
N GLU A 166 5.75 -10.00 -10.14
CA GLU A 166 4.30 -9.92 -9.98
C GLU A 166 3.90 -9.10 -8.75
N LEU A 167 4.58 -9.30 -7.63
CA LEU A 167 4.38 -8.50 -6.43
C LEU A 167 4.81 -7.04 -6.65
N ASP A 168 5.95 -6.81 -7.31
CA ASP A 168 6.43 -5.48 -7.65
C ASP A 168 5.41 -4.72 -8.56
N ALA A 169 4.82 -5.42 -9.54
CA ALA A 169 3.79 -4.87 -10.43
C ALA A 169 2.47 -4.60 -9.71
N GLY A 170 2.00 -5.54 -8.88
CA GLY A 170 0.78 -5.36 -8.09
C GLY A 170 0.87 -4.16 -7.15
N GLU A 171 2.01 -3.96 -6.48
CA GLU A 171 2.16 -2.81 -5.59
C GLU A 171 2.37 -1.49 -6.35
N LEU A 172 3.01 -1.49 -7.52
CA LEU A 172 3.06 -0.30 -8.37
C LEU A 172 1.67 0.07 -8.94
N GLN A 173 0.85 -0.92 -9.30
CA GLN A 173 -0.56 -0.69 -9.66
C GLN A 173 -1.35 -0.10 -8.49
N ARG A 174 -1.10 -0.57 -7.26
CA ARG A 174 -1.75 -0.01 -6.08
C ARG A 174 -1.36 1.46 -5.89
N TYR A 175 -0.06 1.75 -5.93
CA TYR A 175 0.47 3.09 -5.84
C TYR A 175 -0.17 4.06 -6.85
N LEU A 176 -0.27 3.63 -8.12
CA LEU A 176 -0.85 4.46 -9.18
C LEU A 176 -2.36 4.68 -8.97
N ALA A 177 -3.11 3.64 -8.58
CA ALA A 177 -4.54 3.76 -8.31
C ALA A 177 -4.85 4.69 -7.12
N GLU A 178 -4.02 4.65 -6.08
CA GLU A 178 -4.18 5.42 -4.85
C GLU A 178 -3.69 6.88 -4.99
N ALA A 179 -3.08 7.24 -6.12
CA ALA A 179 -2.59 8.59 -6.38
C ALA A 179 -3.69 9.66 -6.44
N VAL A 180 -4.97 9.27 -6.46
CA VAL A 180 -6.10 10.17 -6.22
C VAL A 180 -6.05 10.89 -4.86
N TRP A 181 -5.32 10.35 -3.87
CA TRP A 181 -5.09 11.02 -2.58
C TRP A 181 -3.90 11.99 -2.59
N TYR A 182 -3.07 11.97 -3.63
CA TYR A 182 -1.91 12.84 -3.82
C TYR A 182 -1.79 13.17 -5.32
N PRO A 183 -2.79 13.89 -5.88
CA PRO A 183 -3.05 13.92 -7.32
C PRO A 183 -1.93 14.54 -8.14
N THR A 184 -1.05 15.36 -7.57
CA THR A 184 0.10 15.90 -8.30
C THR A 184 1.05 14.81 -8.80
N ALA A 185 1.10 13.64 -8.16
CA ALA A 185 1.91 12.51 -8.62
C ALA A 185 1.42 11.87 -9.93
N LEU A 186 0.21 12.23 -10.38
CA LEU A 186 -0.35 11.80 -11.66
C LEU A 186 0.09 12.70 -12.83
N LEU A 187 0.80 13.80 -12.56
CA LEU A 187 1.26 14.72 -13.58
C LEU A 187 2.32 14.06 -14.49
N PRO A 188 2.39 14.44 -15.79
CA PRO A 188 3.41 13.93 -16.70
C PRO A 188 4.85 14.16 -16.24
N ALA A 189 5.08 15.25 -15.52
CA ALA A 189 6.39 15.58 -14.97
C ALA A 189 6.86 14.58 -13.89
N ASP A 190 5.94 13.81 -13.29
CA ASP A 190 6.22 12.75 -12.34
C ASP A 190 6.22 11.35 -13.00
N GLY A 191 6.22 11.30 -14.34
CA GLY A 191 6.47 10.10 -15.12
C GLY A 191 5.22 9.33 -15.57
N VAL A 192 4.02 9.88 -15.35
CA VAL A 192 2.77 9.27 -15.82
C VAL A 192 2.46 9.73 -17.24
N SER A 193 2.29 8.79 -18.17
CA SER A 193 1.75 9.08 -19.50
C SER A 193 0.25 8.78 -19.55
N TRP A 194 -0.47 9.59 -20.34
CA TRP A 194 -1.92 9.52 -20.46
C TRP A 194 -2.37 9.30 -21.90
N GLU A 195 -3.33 8.40 -22.08
CA GLU A 195 -3.98 8.11 -23.37
C GLU A 195 -5.50 8.15 -23.16
N ALA A 196 -6.24 8.98 -23.91
CA ALA A 196 -7.70 8.96 -23.84
C ALA A 196 -8.26 7.65 -24.40
N LEU A 197 -9.28 7.11 -23.73
CA LEU A 197 -10.05 5.97 -24.22
C LEU A 197 -11.43 6.42 -24.72
N ASP A 198 -12.06 7.35 -24.01
CA ASP A 198 -13.30 8.02 -24.38
C ASP A 198 -13.42 9.38 -23.65
N ASP A 199 -14.59 10.02 -23.73
CA ASP A 199 -14.84 11.35 -23.15
C ASP A 199 -14.73 11.39 -21.61
N ARG A 200 -14.84 10.23 -20.94
CA ARG A 200 -14.93 10.07 -19.48
C ARG A 200 -13.90 9.08 -18.93
N SER A 201 -12.95 8.62 -19.75
CA SER A 201 -11.92 7.70 -19.29
C SER A 201 -10.61 7.81 -20.05
N ALA A 202 -9.53 7.54 -19.33
CA ALA A 202 -8.18 7.57 -19.88
C ALA A 202 -7.32 6.50 -19.23
N ARG A 203 -6.36 5.98 -19.98
CA ARG A 203 -5.32 5.06 -19.49
C ARG A 203 -4.15 5.88 -18.97
N ALA A 204 -3.77 5.63 -17.73
CA ALA A 204 -2.52 6.10 -17.14
C ALA A 204 -1.47 4.98 -17.21
N THR A 205 -0.25 5.29 -17.61
CA THR A 205 0.88 4.36 -17.60
C THR A 205 2.03 4.95 -16.79
N LEU A 206 2.62 4.15 -15.92
CA LEU A 206 3.77 4.52 -15.10
C LEU A 206 4.85 3.45 -15.22
N THR A 207 6.08 3.89 -15.45
CA THR A 207 7.27 3.03 -15.40
C THR A 207 8.14 3.47 -14.23
N HIS A 208 8.44 2.54 -13.32
CA HIS A 208 9.41 2.74 -12.26
C HIS A 208 10.38 1.56 -12.21
N ARG A 209 11.67 1.85 -12.46
CA ARG A 209 12.72 0.86 -12.66
C ARG A 209 12.38 -0.08 -13.83
N GLU A 210 12.31 -1.39 -13.57
CA GLU A 210 12.03 -2.42 -14.58
C GLU A 210 10.53 -2.73 -14.71
N THR A 211 9.69 -2.14 -13.86
CA THR A 211 8.25 -2.42 -13.80
C THR A 211 7.47 -1.31 -14.48
N THR A 212 6.64 -1.68 -15.46
CA THR A 212 5.68 -0.78 -16.10
C THR A 212 4.26 -1.29 -15.85
N VAL A 213 3.37 -0.41 -15.43
CA VAL A 213 1.96 -0.73 -15.16
C VAL A 213 1.05 0.26 -15.87
N SER A 214 -0.17 -0.18 -16.21
CA SER A 214 -1.20 0.69 -16.77
C SER A 214 -2.53 0.45 -16.08
N LEU A 215 -3.28 1.53 -15.84
CA LEU A 215 -4.61 1.50 -15.24
C LEU A 215 -5.56 2.39 -16.03
N THR A 216 -6.84 2.03 -16.05
CA THR A 216 -7.89 2.88 -16.62
C THR A 216 -8.53 3.70 -15.51
N PHE A 217 -8.49 5.02 -15.65
CA PHE A 217 -9.17 5.96 -14.79
C PHE A 217 -10.49 6.36 -15.45
N HIS A 218 -11.57 6.31 -14.68
CA HIS A 218 -12.90 6.76 -15.07
C HIS A 218 -13.28 7.97 -14.23
N PHE A 219 -13.78 9.00 -14.91
CA PHE A 219 -14.09 10.28 -14.31
C PHE A 219 -15.62 10.43 -14.23
N GLY A 220 -16.15 10.79 -13.06
CA GLY A 220 -17.59 11.04 -12.81
C GLY A 220 -18.00 12.46 -13.15
N ASP A 221 -19.29 12.78 -13.27
CA ASP A 221 -19.79 14.06 -13.83
C ASP A 221 -19.22 15.36 -13.23
N ASP A 222 -18.62 15.29 -12.03
CA ASP A 222 -17.86 16.37 -11.36
C ASP A 222 -16.40 16.50 -11.82
N ASP A 223 -16.01 15.76 -12.87
CA ASP A 223 -14.67 15.60 -13.41
C ASP A 223 -13.65 14.94 -12.46
N LEU A 224 -14.10 14.41 -11.31
CA LEU A 224 -13.25 13.69 -10.36
C LEU A 224 -13.22 12.19 -10.68
N VAL A 225 -12.19 11.49 -10.20
CA VAL A 225 -12.03 10.05 -10.46
C VAL A 225 -13.05 9.26 -9.63
N GLU A 226 -14.01 8.61 -10.26
CA GLU A 226 -14.98 7.75 -9.54
C GLU A 226 -14.49 6.30 -9.41
N ARG A 227 -13.65 5.86 -10.37
CA ARG A 227 -13.25 4.46 -10.49
C ARG A 227 -11.92 4.30 -11.21
N VAL A 228 -11.07 3.43 -10.69
CA VAL A 228 -9.81 3.01 -11.32
C VAL A 228 -9.82 1.50 -11.51
N VAL A 229 -9.36 1.03 -12.67
CA VAL A 229 -9.36 -0.38 -13.05
C VAL A 229 -7.97 -0.83 -13.47
N ALA A 230 -7.49 -1.91 -12.85
CA ALA A 230 -6.42 -2.74 -13.38
C ALA A 230 -7.06 -3.97 -14.02
N GLU A 231 -6.73 -4.28 -15.27
CA GLU A 231 -7.32 -5.46 -15.95
C GLU A 231 -6.64 -6.77 -15.52
N ASP A 232 -5.36 -6.70 -15.18
CA ASP A 232 -4.47 -7.84 -15.03
C ASP A 232 -3.69 -7.82 -13.71
N ARG A 233 -4.25 -7.22 -12.66
CA ARG A 233 -3.56 -7.13 -11.37
C ARG A 233 -3.23 -8.52 -10.83
N PRO A 234 -1.96 -8.80 -10.48
CA PRO A 234 -1.59 -10.10 -9.91
C PRO A 234 -2.32 -10.36 -8.59
N ARG A 235 -3.13 -11.41 -8.57
CA ARG A 235 -3.84 -11.89 -7.39
C ARG A 235 -3.18 -13.16 -6.89
N ALA A 236 -2.83 -13.20 -5.61
CA ALA A 236 -2.27 -14.40 -5.00
C ALA A 236 -3.28 -15.54 -4.98
N VAL A 237 -2.83 -16.71 -5.40
CA VAL A 237 -3.52 -18.01 -5.38
C VAL A 237 -2.57 -19.07 -4.81
N ASP A 238 -3.06 -20.29 -4.57
CA ASP A 238 -2.28 -21.34 -3.89
C ASP A 238 -0.91 -21.61 -4.57
N ASP A 239 -0.87 -21.56 -5.91
CA ASP A 239 0.32 -21.83 -6.72
C ASP A 239 0.89 -20.57 -7.41
N GLY A 240 0.87 -19.42 -6.72
CA GLY A 240 1.52 -18.20 -7.19
C GLY A 240 0.55 -17.04 -7.43
N PHE A 241 0.58 -16.46 -8.62
CA PHE A 241 -0.25 -15.32 -8.99
C PHE A 241 -1.02 -15.57 -10.27
N GLU A 242 -2.25 -15.06 -10.35
CA GLU A 242 -3.03 -15.00 -11.58
C GLU A 242 -3.44 -13.55 -11.89
N PRO A 243 -3.43 -13.12 -13.16
CA PRO A 243 -3.93 -11.81 -13.54
C PRO A 243 -5.44 -11.76 -13.28
N THR A 244 -5.88 -10.82 -12.45
CA THR A 244 -7.30 -10.64 -12.10
C THR A 244 -7.67 -9.18 -12.18
N ARG A 245 -8.83 -8.89 -12.77
CA ARG A 245 -9.36 -7.53 -12.80
C ARG A 245 -9.59 -7.02 -11.38
N TRP A 246 -9.08 -5.83 -11.10
CA TRP A 246 -9.14 -5.17 -9.81
C TRP A 246 -9.67 -3.75 -9.96
N ILE A 247 -10.59 -3.38 -9.07
CA ILE A 247 -11.34 -2.13 -9.16
C ILE A 247 -11.17 -1.37 -7.85
N GLY A 248 -10.76 -0.12 -7.94
CA GLY A 248 -10.90 0.87 -6.87
C GLY A 248 -12.06 1.82 -7.18
N GLN A 249 -12.93 2.06 -6.21
CA GLN A 249 -14.01 3.04 -6.27
C GLN A 249 -13.74 4.14 -5.26
N PHE A 250 -13.97 5.39 -5.66
CA PHE A 250 -13.69 6.58 -4.87
C PHE A 250 -14.92 7.47 -4.81
N ARG A 251 -15.25 7.95 -3.62
CA ARG A 251 -16.48 8.69 -3.34
C ARG A 251 -16.20 9.78 -2.32
N GLU A 252 -17.15 10.70 -2.22
CA GLU A 252 -17.19 11.77 -1.23
C GLU A 252 -15.88 12.59 -1.20
N TYR A 253 -15.82 13.62 -2.03
CA TYR A 253 -14.61 14.43 -2.17
C TYR A 253 -14.59 15.63 -1.23
N GLU A 254 -13.40 15.94 -0.70
CA GLU A 254 -13.15 17.12 0.11
C GLU A 254 -11.87 17.84 -0.33
N SER A 255 -11.90 19.17 -0.32
CA SER A 255 -10.71 19.99 -0.49
C SER A 255 -9.85 19.98 0.78
N ARG A 256 -8.60 19.55 0.65
CA ARG A 256 -7.57 19.53 1.70
C ARG A 256 -6.26 20.07 1.14
N ASN A 257 -5.76 21.18 1.70
CA ASN A 257 -4.49 21.81 1.30
C ASN A 257 -4.41 22.18 -0.19
N GLY A 258 -5.52 22.64 -0.78
CA GLY A 258 -5.59 22.97 -2.22
C GLY A 258 -5.73 21.75 -3.14
N LEU A 259 -5.98 20.57 -2.58
CA LEU A 259 -6.19 19.32 -3.32
C LEU A 259 -7.57 18.75 -3.01
N CYS A 260 -8.37 18.44 -4.02
CA CYS A 260 -9.66 17.76 -3.86
C CYS A 260 -9.44 16.24 -3.88
N VAL A 261 -9.65 15.57 -2.76
CA VAL A 261 -9.33 14.15 -2.58
C VAL A 261 -10.53 13.35 -2.05
N PRO A 262 -10.68 12.06 -2.42
CA PRO A 262 -11.79 11.25 -1.95
C PRO A 262 -11.62 10.90 -0.47
N THR A 263 -12.72 10.88 0.26
CA THR A 263 -12.79 10.55 1.69
C THR A 263 -13.42 9.19 1.95
N GLU A 264 -14.02 8.56 0.94
CA GLU A 264 -14.45 7.18 0.99
C GLU A 264 -13.89 6.40 -0.20
N ALA A 265 -13.45 5.16 0.07
CA ALA A 265 -12.99 4.27 -0.98
C ALA A 265 -13.29 2.80 -0.68
N GLU A 266 -13.45 2.02 -1.74
CA GLU A 266 -13.61 0.57 -1.69
C GLU A 266 -12.77 -0.07 -2.81
N VAL A 267 -12.21 -1.25 -2.54
CA VAL A 267 -11.51 -2.03 -3.56
C VAL A 267 -12.07 -3.45 -3.64
N ALA A 268 -12.15 -3.96 -4.86
CA ALA A 268 -12.74 -5.25 -5.17
C ALA A 268 -11.94 -6.00 -6.25
N TRP A 269 -11.96 -7.33 -6.15
CA TRP A 269 -11.61 -8.20 -7.26
C TRP A 269 -12.85 -8.47 -8.11
N THR A 270 -12.69 -8.58 -9.43
CA THR A 270 -13.74 -9.17 -10.28
C THR A 270 -13.39 -10.64 -10.50
N LEU A 271 -14.17 -11.53 -9.90
CA LEU A 271 -14.00 -12.99 -10.01
C LEU A 271 -15.07 -13.58 -10.94
N PRO A 272 -14.93 -14.84 -11.39
CA PRO A 272 -15.94 -15.50 -12.21
C PRO A 272 -17.36 -15.49 -11.60
N ASP A 273 -17.44 -15.55 -10.27
CA ASP A 273 -18.70 -15.55 -9.51
C ASP A 273 -19.24 -14.14 -9.21
N GLY A 274 -18.53 -13.08 -9.63
CA GLY A 274 -18.90 -11.68 -9.46
C GLY A 274 -17.84 -10.84 -8.74
N GLU A 275 -18.21 -9.60 -8.41
CA GLU A 275 -17.34 -8.70 -7.67
C GLU A 275 -17.19 -9.12 -6.21
N LEU A 276 -15.94 -9.12 -5.72
CA LEU A 276 -15.56 -9.41 -4.36
C LEU A 276 -14.86 -8.19 -3.73
N PRO A 277 -15.63 -7.23 -3.17
CA PRO A 277 -15.07 -6.19 -2.31
C PRO A 277 -14.30 -6.79 -1.14
N TYR A 278 -13.11 -6.29 -0.82
CA TYR A 278 -12.34 -6.86 0.30
C TYR A 278 -11.72 -5.83 1.23
N TRP A 279 -11.69 -4.58 0.82
CA TRP A 279 -11.31 -3.46 1.67
C TRP A 279 -12.23 -2.29 1.37
N ARG A 280 -12.67 -1.60 2.42
CA ARG A 280 -13.39 -0.34 2.33
C ARG A 280 -13.05 0.54 3.51
N ALA A 281 -12.86 1.83 3.30
CA ALA A 281 -12.49 2.74 4.38
C ALA A 281 -12.95 4.17 4.15
N GLN A 282 -13.10 4.87 5.26
CA GLN A 282 -13.12 6.32 5.33
C GLN A 282 -11.71 6.85 5.59
N ILE A 283 -11.36 7.94 4.91
CA ILE A 283 -10.08 8.63 5.00
C ILE A 283 -10.21 9.77 6.02
N THR A 284 -9.80 9.47 7.25
CA THR A 284 -10.02 10.37 8.39
C THR A 284 -9.04 11.54 8.43
N ALA A 285 -7.89 11.41 7.77
CA ALA A 285 -6.92 12.49 7.61
C ALA A 285 -6.05 12.26 6.37
N VAL A 286 -5.68 13.35 5.70
CA VAL A 286 -4.63 13.36 4.67
C VAL A 286 -3.75 14.58 4.93
N GLU A 287 -2.47 14.33 5.13
CA GLU A 287 -1.44 15.35 5.27
C GLU A 287 -0.53 15.28 4.04
N HIS A 288 -0.34 16.40 3.35
CA HIS A 288 0.56 16.52 2.21
C HIS A 288 1.76 17.37 2.62
N SER A 289 2.97 16.92 2.30
CA SER A 289 4.17 17.72 2.55
C SER A 289 5.02 17.86 1.27
N PRO A 290 5.50 19.08 0.97
CA PRO A 290 6.46 19.32 -0.09
C PRO A 290 7.89 18.92 0.31
N LEU A 291 8.12 18.40 1.52
CA LEU A 291 9.42 17.93 2.02
C LEU A 291 9.25 16.67 2.86
N ALA A 292 10.20 15.72 2.82
CA ALA A 292 10.18 14.64 3.82
C ALA A 292 10.51 15.18 5.21
N ASP A 293 9.50 15.23 6.09
CA ASP A 293 9.68 15.57 7.49
C ASP A 293 10.74 14.66 8.15
N ALA A 294 11.59 15.25 8.99
CA ALA A 294 12.58 14.55 9.79
C ALA A 294 11.90 13.46 10.64
N PRO A 295 12.54 12.29 10.92
CA PRO A 295 11.97 11.33 11.85
C PRO A 295 11.90 11.99 13.23
N GLN A 296 10.70 12.09 13.82
CA GLN A 296 10.54 12.32 15.25
C GLN A 296 10.91 11.05 16.03
#